data_AF-A0A931R519-F1
#
_entry.id   AF-A0A931R519-F1
#
_cell.length_a   1.000
_cell.length_b   1.000
_cell.length_c   1.000
_cell.angle_alpha   90.00
_cell.angle_beta   90.00
_cell.angle_gamma   90.00
#
_symmetry.space_group_name_H-M   'P 1'
#
loop_
_entity.id
_entity.type
_entity.pdbx_description
1 polymer ?
#
loop_
_entity_poly.entity_id
_entity_poly.type
_entity_poly.pdbx_seq_one_letter_code
_entity_poly.pdbx_strand_id
1 'polypeptide(L)'
;MRKHLLVGSLVFFLLVGGAVNGAEFAPPKAAVPDDLADAWERFQRALQNWGGRMRERIGGRESREDRPLITLMLNNKERLGLSADQVKKLEQLRDNFQKQSIRHDADLRIVELDLAALLDHDPVDMGKVEAKVREAEKLRADLRVARIRAIEQAKGVLNAEQKRKLQEIIPESRPPRPAREGLNPPAKE
;
A
#
# COMPACT_ATOMS: atom_id res chain seq x y z
N MET A 1 27.80 26.45 -25.18
CA MET A 1 26.48 26.24 -25.83
C MET A 1 25.50 25.75 -24.77
N ARG A 2 24.65 26.63 -24.23
CA ARG A 2 23.63 26.30 -23.24
C ARG A 2 22.28 26.19 -23.95
N LYS A 3 21.59 25.06 -23.84
CA LYS A 3 20.19 24.91 -24.26
C LYS A 3 19.33 24.96 -23.00
N HIS A 4 18.61 26.06 -22.81
CA HIS A 4 17.60 26.18 -21.77
C HIS A 4 16.24 25.72 -22.33
N LEU A 5 15.53 24.97 -21.47
CA LEU A 5 14.13 24.59 -21.60
C LEU A 5 13.23 25.82 -21.70
N LEU A 6 12.15 25.72 -22.48
CA LEU A 6 10.96 26.53 -22.30
C LEU A 6 9.74 25.60 -22.32
N VAL A 7 9.24 25.34 -21.11
CA VAL A 7 7.92 24.79 -20.83
C VAL A 7 6.90 25.84 -21.27
N GLY A 8 6.02 25.47 -22.18
CA GLY A 8 4.92 26.32 -22.64
C GLY A 8 3.90 26.51 -21.52
N SER A 9 3.91 27.67 -20.88
CA SER A 9 2.76 28.22 -20.18
C SER A 9 2.13 29.23 -21.13
N LEU A 10 0.96 28.90 -21.68
CA LEU A 10 0.23 29.80 -22.57
C LEU A 10 -1.05 30.23 -21.83
N VAL A 11 -0.87 31.19 -20.94
CA VAL A 11 -1.94 32.08 -20.50
C VAL A 11 -2.19 33.05 -21.65
N PHE A 12 -3.37 33.01 -22.25
CA PHE A 12 -3.78 34.00 -23.24
C PHE A 12 -5.13 34.58 -22.84
N PHE A 13 -5.08 35.71 -22.14
CA PHE A 13 -6.18 36.65 -22.06
C PHE A 13 -5.87 37.77 -23.04
N LEU A 14 -6.60 37.86 -24.15
CA LEU A 14 -6.65 39.07 -24.97
C LEU A 14 -8.09 39.33 -25.41
N LEU A 15 -8.63 40.41 -24.83
CA LEU A 15 -9.83 41.11 -25.24
C LEU A 15 -9.59 41.78 -26.60
N VAL A 16 -10.34 41.38 -27.62
CA VAL A 16 -10.70 42.26 -28.74
C VAL A 16 -12.20 42.10 -28.97
N GLY A 17 -12.94 43.16 -28.67
CA GLY A 17 -14.34 43.29 -29.01
C GLY A 17 -14.49 43.51 -30.51
N GLY A 18 -15.41 42.74 -31.10
CA GLY A 18 -15.92 42.92 -32.45
C GLY A 18 -17.29 42.27 -32.52
N ALA A 19 -18.34 43.09 -32.50
CA ALA A 19 -19.73 42.66 -32.45
C ALA A 19 -20.12 41.89 -33.73
N VAL A 20 -20.60 40.65 -33.56
CA VAL A 20 -21.48 39.99 -34.54
C VAL A 20 -22.56 39.22 -33.78
N ASN A 21 -23.74 39.82 -33.74
CA ASN A 21 -25.07 39.23 -33.73
C ASN A 21 -25.32 37.92 -32.96
N GLY A 22 -26.08 38.04 -31.86
CA GLY A 22 -27.36 37.32 -31.71
C GLY A 22 -27.32 35.79 -31.76
N ALA A 23 -26.66 35.18 -30.78
CA ALA A 23 -27.10 33.91 -30.18
C ALA A 23 -26.32 33.75 -28.86
N GLU A 24 -26.99 33.94 -27.72
CA GLU A 24 -26.48 33.42 -26.45
C GLU A 24 -26.42 31.90 -26.56
N PHE A 25 -25.27 31.37 -26.95
CA PHE A 25 -24.98 29.96 -26.74
C PHE A 25 -24.55 29.81 -25.28
N ALA A 26 -25.52 29.84 -24.37
CA ALA A 26 -25.33 29.30 -23.04
C ALA A 26 -25.04 27.80 -23.21
N PRO A 27 -23.87 27.28 -22.77
CA PRO A 27 -23.67 25.84 -22.79
C PRO A 27 -24.76 25.22 -21.92
N PRO A 28 -25.50 24.18 -22.39
CA PRO A 28 -26.46 23.52 -21.55
C PRO A 28 -25.70 22.98 -20.33
N LYS A 29 -26.02 23.55 -19.16
CA LYS A 29 -25.77 22.97 -17.85
C LYS A 29 -26.60 21.67 -17.80
N ALA A 30 -26.16 20.67 -18.54
CA ALA A 30 -26.73 19.34 -18.48
C ALA A 30 -26.49 18.86 -17.06
N ALA A 31 -27.58 18.84 -16.31
CA ALA A 31 -27.65 18.44 -14.93
C ALA A 31 -26.93 17.11 -14.76
N VAL A 32 -25.77 17.15 -14.10
CA VAL A 32 -25.37 16.02 -13.28
C VAL A 32 -26.47 15.93 -12.23
N PRO A 33 -27.27 14.84 -12.20
CA PRO A 33 -28.31 14.74 -11.20
C PRO A 33 -27.65 14.80 -9.81
N ASP A 34 -28.29 15.50 -8.87
CA ASP A 34 -27.66 15.87 -7.59
C ASP A 34 -27.16 14.63 -6.81
N ASP A 35 -27.77 13.46 -7.06
CA ASP A 35 -27.37 12.15 -6.54
C ASP A 35 -25.97 11.69 -7.01
N LEU A 36 -25.58 12.05 -8.23
CA LEU A 36 -24.30 11.69 -8.83
C LEU A 36 -23.18 12.63 -8.37
N ALA A 37 -23.51 13.92 -8.18
CA ALA A 37 -22.61 14.88 -7.56
C ALA A 37 -22.36 14.53 -6.09
N ASP A 38 -23.41 14.16 -5.35
CA ASP A 38 -23.32 13.69 -3.97
C ASP A 38 -22.55 12.37 -3.86
N ALA A 39 -22.75 11.44 -4.80
CA ALA A 39 -21.99 10.19 -4.85
C ALA A 39 -20.50 10.45 -5.08
N TRP A 40 -20.16 11.41 -5.93
CA TRP A 40 -18.79 11.84 -6.19
C TRP A 40 -18.17 12.52 -4.97
N GLU A 41 -18.91 13.39 -4.30
CA GLU A 41 -18.44 14.06 -3.09
C GLU A 41 -18.21 13.06 -1.94
N ARG A 42 -19.09 12.06 -1.78
CA ARG A 42 -18.93 10.96 -0.82
C ARG A 42 -17.71 10.11 -1.14
N PHE A 43 -17.48 9.82 -2.41
CA PHE A 43 -16.32 9.09 -2.88
C PHE A 43 -15.01 9.87 -2.63
N GLN A 44 -15.00 11.17 -2.93
CA GLN A 44 -13.87 12.07 -2.69
C GLN A 44 -13.57 12.20 -1.19
N ARG A 45 -14.59 12.37 -0.34
CA ARG A 45 -14.43 12.38 1.12
C ARG A 45 -13.96 11.02 1.64
N ALA A 46 -14.45 9.91 1.08
CA ALA A 46 -13.99 8.57 1.44
C ALA A 46 -12.52 8.34 1.05
N LEU A 47 -12.09 8.86 -0.11
CA LEU A 47 -10.70 8.85 -0.56
C LEU A 47 -9.79 9.76 0.27
N GLN A 48 -10.23 10.97 0.62
CA GLN A 48 -9.47 11.87 1.50
C GLN A 48 -9.34 11.27 2.90
N ASN A 49 -10.41 10.67 3.44
CA ASN A 49 -10.36 9.94 4.70
C ASN A 49 -9.56 8.64 4.63
N TRP A 50 -9.52 7.99 3.46
CA TRP A 50 -8.62 6.86 3.21
C TRP A 50 -7.16 7.32 3.16
N GLY A 51 -6.86 8.41 2.47
CA GLY A 51 -5.53 9.03 2.41
C GLY A 51 -5.05 9.54 3.78
N GLY A 52 -5.92 10.15 4.58
CA GLY A 52 -5.63 10.57 5.96
C GLY A 52 -5.35 9.39 6.89
N ARG A 53 -6.19 8.36 6.87
CA ARG A 53 -5.96 7.11 7.62
C ARG A 53 -4.73 6.35 7.13
N MET A 54 -4.39 6.47 5.84
CA MET A 54 -3.17 5.88 5.29
C MET A 54 -1.94 6.66 5.72
N ARG A 55 -1.99 7.99 5.75
CA ARG A 55 -0.95 8.87 6.33
C ARG A 55 -0.67 8.58 7.81
N GLU A 56 -1.72 8.29 8.58
CA GLU A 56 -1.60 7.81 9.97
C GLU A 56 -1.01 6.39 10.07
N ARG A 57 -1.25 5.50 9.11
CA ARG A 57 -0.58 4.17 9.03
C ARG A 57 0.88 4.26 8.56
N ILE A 58 1.20 5.24 7.72
CA ILE A 58 2.57 5.55 7.26
C ILE A 58 3.42 6.05 8.45
N GLY A 59 2.80 6.73 9.41
CA GLY A 59 3.39 7.19 10.67
C GLY A 59 3.38 6.15 11.79
N GLY A 60 4.15 5.07 11.65
CA GLY A 60 4.51 4.22 12.79
C GLY A 60 3.47 3.15 13.16
N ARG A 61 3.44 2.07 12.37
CA ARG A 61 3.12 0.74 12.90
C ARG A 61 4.16 -0.22 12.39
N GLU A 62 5.25 -0.40 13.14
CA GLU A 62 5.82 -1.75 13.23
C GLU A 62 4.69 -2.62 13.80
N SER A 63 3.90 -3.23 12.92
CA SER A 63 2.83 -4.09 13.37
C SER A 63 3.49 -5.25 14.12
N ARG A 64 3.06 -5.52 15.34
CA ARG A 64 3.58 -6.65 16.15
C ARG A 64 3.43 -8.00 15.42
N GLU A 65 2.55 -8.06 14.41
CA GLU A 65 2.30 -9.18 13.51
C GLU A 65 3.42 -9.40 12.46
N ASP A 66 4.30 -8.40 12.26
CA ASP A 66 5.38 -8.45 11.26
C ASP A 66 6.69 -9.04 11.76
N ARG A 67 6.80 -9.36 13.05
CA ARG A 67 8.01 -9.96 13.63
C ARG A 67 8.44 -11.19 12.81
N PRO A 68 9.54 -11.11 12.04
CA PRO A 68 9.94 -12.21 11.17
C PRO A 68 10.21 -13.43 12.03
N LEU A 69 9.76 -14.62 11.60
CA LEU A 69 10.02 -15.88 12.31
C LEU A 69 11.52 -16.06 12.64
N ILE A 70 12.40 -15.49 11.80
CA ILE A 70 13.85 -15.45 12.00
C ILE A 70 14.23 -14.76 13.33
N THR A 71 13.55 -13.68 13.71
CA THR A 71 13.78 -12.99 15.00
C THR A 71 13.37 -13.89 16.16
N LEU A 72 12.29 -14.65 16.04
CA LEU A 72 11.89 -15.62 17.06
C LEU A 72 12.93 -16.74 17.21
N MET A 73 13.48 -17.24 16.11
CA MET A 73 14.56 -18.24 16.12
C MET A 73 15.80 -17.69 16.86
N LEU A 74 16.24 -16.47 16.51
CA LEU A 74 17.40 -15.81 17.12
C LEU A 74 17.21 -15.53 18.62
N ASN A 75 16.01 -15.10 19.03
CA ASN A 75 15.67 -14.86 20.43
C ASN A 75 15.59 -16.15 21.27
N ASN A 76 15.48 -17.32 20.63
CA ASN A 76 15.42 -18.62 21.28
C ASN A 76 16.65 -19.50 20.92
N LYS A 77 17.78 -18.88 20.56
CA LYS A 77 18.96 -19.60 20.06
C LYS A 77 19.48 -20.67 21.02
N GLU A 78 19.42 -20.44 22.34
CA GLU A 78 19.81 -21.42 23.36
C GLU A 78 18.82 -22.59 23.44
N ARG A 79 17.51 -22.29 23.47
CA ARG A 79 16.45 -23.31 23.50
C ARG A 79 16.46 -24.19 22.25
N LEU A 80 16.75 -23.58 21.09
CA LEU A 80 16.91 -24.29 19.83
C LEU A 80 18.26 -25.01 19.74
N GLY A 81 19.25 -24.67 20.56
CA GLY A 81 20.61 -25.21 20.42
C GLY A 81 21.25 -24.84 19.08
N LEU A 82 21.15 -23.57 18.68
CA LEU A 82 21.74 -23.07 17.43
C LEU A 82 23.27 -22.99 17.56
N SER A 83 23.98 -23.45 16.54
CA SER A 83 25.43 -23.22 16.45
C SER A 83 25.74 -21.75 16.10
N ALA A 84 26.98 -21.32 16.36
CA ALA A 84 27.43 -19.98 15.98
C ALA A 84 27.25 -19.70 14.47
N ASP A 85 27.50 -20.69 13.62
CA ASP A 85 27.30 -20.59 12.17
C ASP A 85 25.82 -20.44 11.79
N GLN A 86 24.92 -21.15 12.48
CA GLN A 86 23.48 -21.01 12.27
C GLN A 86 22.99 -19.63 12.69
N VAL A 87 23.44 -19.13 13.84
CA VAL A 87 23.11 -17.76 14.31
C VAL A 87 23.55 -16.73 13.28
N LYS A 88 24.80 -16.80 12.81
CA LYS A 88 25.33 -15.86 11.81
C LYS A 88 24.52 -15.89 10.50
N LYS A 89 24.14 -17.07 10.01
CA LYS A 89 23.30 -17.20 8.80
C LYS A 89 21.91 -16.61 9.01
N LEU A 90 21.28 -16.83 10.16
CA LEU A 90 19.96 -16.28 10.47
C LEU A 90 19.98 -14.76 10.63
N GLU A 91 21.02 -14.20 11.26
CA GLU A 91 21.23 -12.75 11.34
C GLU A 91 21.37 -12.13 9.94
N GLN A 92 22.19 -12.73 9.08
CA GLN A 92 22.33 -12.28 7.70
C GLN A 92 21.01 -12.30 6.93
N LEU A 93 20.22 -13.38 7.06
CA LEU A 93 18.91 -13.49 6.41
C LEU A 93 17.94 -12.41 6.93
N ARG A 94 17.89 -12.19 8.25
CA ARG A 94 17.06 -11.15 8.88
C ARG A 94 17.46 -9.76 8.37
N ASP A 95 18.75 -9.44 8.42
CA ASP A 95 19.24 -8.11 8.09
C ASP A 95 19.08 -7.81 6.60
N ASN A 96 19.28 -8.80 5.73
CA ASN A 96 19.01 -8.68 4.30
C ASN A 96 17.53 -8.42 4.01
N PHE A 97 16.64 -9.19 4.64
CA PHE A 97 15.20 -8.95 4.50
C PHE A 97 14.79 -7.58 5.05
N GLN A 98 15.34 -7.16 6.21
CA GLN A 98 15.05 -5.85 6.78
C GLN A 98 15.46 -4.71 5.84
N LYS A 99 16.66 -4.78 5.25
CA LYS A 99 17.11 -3.81 4.23
C LYS A 99 16.19 -3.80 3.00
N GLN A 100 15.74 -4.97 2.56
CA GLN A 100 14.79 -5.08 1.46
C GLN A 100 13.43 -4.45 1.80
N SER A 101 12.92 -4.70 3.01
CA SER A 101 11.65 -4.13 3.51
C SER A 101 11.70 -2.61 3.54
N ILE A 102 12.77 -2.04 4.09
CA ILE A 102 12.95 -0.58 4.16
C ILE A 102 12.90 0.06 2.76
N ARG A 103 13.53 -0.59 1.76
CA ARG A 103 13.48 -0.11 0.37
C ARG A 103 12.08 -0.20 -0.22
N HIS A 104 11.40 -1.36 -0.05
CA HIS A 104 10.03 -1.55 -0.53
C HIS A 104 9.05 -0.55 0.11
N ASP A 105 9.20 -0.27 1.40
CA ASP A 105 8.35 0.70 2.11
C ASP A 105 8.60 2.13 1.60
N ALA A 106 9.84 2.47 1.25
CA ALA A 106 10.14 3.75 0.62
C ALA A 106 9.51 3.87 -0.77
N ASP A 107 9.67 2.84 -1.62
CA ASP A 107 9.07 2.80 -2.95
C ASP A 107 7.53 2.88 -2.87
N LEU A 108 6.92 2.14 -1.94
CA LEU A 108 5.48 2.16 -1.72
C LEU A 108 4.99 3.56 -1.31
N ARG A 109 5.72 4.25 -0.42
CA ARG A 109 5.39 5.62 -0.02
C ARG A 109 5.45 6.60 -1.19
N ILE A 110 6.41 6.43 -2.10
CA ILE A 110 6.49 7.26 -3.31
C ILE A 110 5.24 7.03 -4.18
N VAL A 111 4.88 5.77 -4.44
CA VAL A 111 3.68 5.44 -5.23
C VAL A 111 2.40 5.97 -4.58
N GLU A 112 2.30 5.91 -3.25
CA GLU A 112 1.16 6.44 -2.50
C GLU A 112 1.08 7.98 -2.57
N LEU A 113 2.21 8.68 -2.52
CA LEU A 113 2.27 10.14 -2.71
C LEU A 113 1.87 10.54 -4.14
N ASP A 114 2.37 9.82 -5.14
CA ASP A 114 1.98 10.04 -6.55
C ASP A 114 0.48 9.81 -6.75
N LEU A 115 -0.07 8.76 -6.14
CA LEU A 115 -1.51 8.47 -6.18
C LEU A 115 -2.32 9.59 -5.54
N ALA A 116 -1.89 10.12 -4.39
CA ALA A 116 -2.55 11.25 -3.75
C ALA A 116 -2.56 12.49 -4.66
N ALA A 117 -1.43 12.81 -5.29
CA ALA A 117 -1.33 13.93 -6.23
C ALA A 117 -2.27 13.75 -7.44
N LEU A 118 -2.40 12.53 -7.98
CA LEU A 118 -3.33 12.23 -9.08
C LEU A 118 -4.79 12.49 -8.71
N LEU A 119 -5.16 12.21 -7.46
CA LEU A 119 -6.54 12.37 -6.96
C LEU A 119 -6.90 13.83 -6.65
N ASP A 120 -5.91 14.71 -6.49
CA ASP A 120 -6.12 16.14 -6.29
C ASP A 120 -6.38 16.91 -7.61
N HIS A 121 -6.23 16.26 -8.77
CA HIS A 121 -6.55 16.85 -10.08
C HIS A 121 -8.04 16.81 -10.41
N ASP A 122 -8.54 17.84 -11.10
CA ASP A 122 -9.89 17.88 -11.67
C ASP A 122 -9.83 18.19 -13.18
N PRO A 123 -10.29 17.30 -14.08
CA PRO A 123 -10.83 15.97 -13.79
C PRO A 123 -9.74 14.95 -13.40
N VAL A 124 -10.12 13.96 -12.60
CA VAL A 124 -9.22 12.85 -12.22
C VAL A 124 -8.95 11.94 -13.42
N ASP A 125 -7.67 11.67 -13.69
CA ASP A 125 -7.24 10.70 -14.69
C ASP A 125 -7.30 9.28 -14.13
N MET A 126 -8.45 8.62 -14.31
CA MET A 126 -8.70 7.28 -13.77
C MET A 126 -7.73 6.20 -14.29
N GLY A 127 -7.20 6.37 -15.51
CA GLY A 127 -6.21 5.43 -16.06
C GLY A 127 -4.90 5.46 -15.29
N LYS A 128 -4.44 6.65 -14.89
CA LYS A 128 -3.24 6.80 -14.05
C LYS A 128 -3.49 6.34 -12.62
N VAL A 129 -4.68 6.61 -12.07
CA VAL A 129 -5.07 6.14 -10.73
C VAL A 129 -5.01 4.61 -10.66
N GLU A 130 -5.63 3.92 -11.63
CA GLU A 130 -5.61 2.46 -11.66
C GLU A 130 -4.18 1.90 -11.77
N ALA A 131 -3.35 2.50 -12.61
CA ALA A 131 -1.96 2.10 -12.76
C ALA A 131 -1.18 2.22 -11.44
N LYS A 132 -1.32 3.33 -10.71
CA LYS A 132 -0.64 3.56 -9.42
C LYS A 132 -1.16 2.63 -8.32
N VAL A 133 -2.46 2.35 -8.28
CA VAL A 133 -3.02 1.38 -7.33
C VAL A 133 -2.45 -0.02 -7.59
N ARG A 134 -2.41 -0.46 -8.86
CA ARG A 134 -1.82 -1.76 -9.23
C ARG A 134 -0.32 -1.82 -8.89
N GLU A 135 0.41 -0.73 -9.09
CA GLU A 135 1.83 -0.62 -8.71
C GLU A 135 2.02 -0.79 -7.19
N ALA A 136 1.22 -0.11 -6.38
CA ALA A 136 1.27 -0.21 -4.91
C ALA A 136 0.96 -1.64 -4.43
N GLU A 137 -0.08 -2.28 -4.98
CA GLU A 137 -0.43 -3.66 -4.62
C GLU A 137 0.65 -4.67 -5.04
N LYS A 138 1.30 -4.44 -6.19
CA LYS A 138 2.44 -5.26 -6.60
C LYS A 138 3.59 -5.18 -5.59
N LEU A 139 3.98 -3.97 -5.16
CA LEU A 139 5.04 -3.79 -4.15
C LEU A 139 4.70 -4.51 -2.83
N ARG A 140 3.44 -4.42 -2.38
CA ARG A 140 2.95 -5.13 -1.19
C ARG A 140 3.01 -6.64 -1.35
N ALA A 141 2.62 -7.16 -2.52
CA ALA A 141 2.69 -8.59 -2.82
C ALA A 141 4.14 -9.09 -2.87
N ASP A 142 5.02 -8.36 -3.54
CA ASP A 142 6.44 -8.69 -3.68
C ASP A 142 7.14 -8.75 -2.31
N LEU A 143 6.85 -7.80 -1.40
CA LEU A 143 7.38 -7.81 -0.04
C LEU A 143 6.88 -9.02 0.77
N ARG A 144 5.59 -9.38 0.65
CA ARG A 144 5.03 -10.57 1.32
C ARG A 144 5.70 -11.86 0.83
N VAL A 145 5.90 -11.99 -0.47
CA VAL A 145 6.60 -13.13 -1.08
C VAL A 145 8.06 -13.17 -0.60
N ALA A 146 8.75 -12.03 -0.56
CA ALA A 146 10.11 -11.93 -0.04
C ALA A 146 10.20 -12.38 1.42
N ARG A 147 9.23 -11.99 2.26
CA ARG A 147 9.15 -12.43 3.66
C ARG A 147 9.02 -13.94 3.78
N ILE A 148 8.11 -14.55 3.01
CA ILE A 148 7.91 -16.00 2.99
C ILE A 148 9.22 -16.70 2.59
N ARG A 149 9.88 -16.22 1.52
CA ARG A 149 11.16 -16.78 1.07
C ARG A 149 12.23 -16.70 2.14
N ALA A 150 12.38 -15.56 2.81
CA ALA A 150 13.35 -15.40 3.89
C ALA A 150 13.08 -16.37 5.06
N ILE A 151 11.80 -16.57 5.41
CA ILE A 151 11.39 -17.53 6.44
C ILE A 151 11.72 -18.97 6.03
N GLU A 152 11.42 -19.37 4.80
CA GLU A 152 11.72 -20.72 4.31
C GLU A 152 13.23 -20.97 4.23
N GLN A 153 14.01 -19.98 3.79
CA GLN A 153 15.48 -20.03 3.85
C GLN A 153 15.99 -20.20 5.28
N ALA A 154 15.44 -19.45 6.23
CA ALA A 154 15.81 -19.55 7.65
C ALA A 154 15.46 -20.92 8.24
N LYS A 155 14.29 -21.48 7.93
CA LYS A 155 13.94 -22.86 8.30
C LYS A 155 14.93 -23.87 7.69
N GLY A 156 15.43 -23.61 6.48
CA GLY A 156 16.47 -24.42 5.82
C GLY A 156 17.80 -24.47 6.57
N VAL A 157 18.10 -23.49 7.42
CA VAL A 157 19.31 -23.46 8.28
C VAL A 157 19.19 -24.45 9.46
N LEU A 158 17.97 -24.79 9.86
CA LEU A 158 17.68 -25.64 11.01
C LEU A 158 17.70 -27.13 10.64
N ASN A 159 18.21 -27.97 11.56
CA ASN A 159 18.07 -29.41 11.47
C ASN A 159 16.66 -29.88 11.90
N ALA A 160 16.38 -31.18 11.76
CA ALA A 160 15.05 -31.74 12.05
C ALA A 160 14.62 -31.56 13.52
N GLU A 161 15.53 -31.70 14.48
CA GLU A 161 15.26 -31.52 15.90
C GLU A 161 14.94 -30.05 16.22
N GLN A 162 15.76 -29.14 15.69
CA GLN A 162 15.57 -27.70 15.84
C GLN A 162 14.24 -27.22 15.26
N LYS A 163 13.82 -27.78 14.12
CA LYS A 163 12.51 -27.50 13.52
C LYS A 163 11.35 -27.93 14.42
N ARG A 164 11.45 -29.08 15.08
CA ARG A 164 10.44 -29.54 16.05
C ARG A 164 10.36 -28.60 17.26
N LYS A 165 11.50 -28.26 17.87
CA LYS A 165 11.57 -27.29 18.98
C LYS A 165 11.00 -25.93 18.57
N LEU A 166 11.24 -25.49 17.33
CA LEU A 166 10.66 -24.25 16.82
C LEU A 166 9.14 -24.31 16.75
N GLN A 167 8.52 -25.43 16.37
CA GLN A 167 7.07 -25.59 16.35
C GLN A 167 6.44 -25.43 17.74
N GLU A 168 7.13 -25.91 18.78
CA GLU A 168 6.71 -25.74 20.18
C GLU A 168 6.84 -24.29 20.68
N ILE A 169 7.78 -23.53 20.10
CA ILE A 169 8.02 -22.12 20.47
C ILE A 169 7.07 -21.17 19.75
N ILE A 170 6.67 -21.49 18.51
CA ILE A 170 5.73 -20.69 17.76
C ILE A 170 4.39 -20.73 18.51
N PRO A 171 3.91 -19.61 19.09
CA PRO A 171 2.60 -19.60 19.71
C PRO A 171 1.56 -19.99 18.65
N GLU A 172 0.64 -20.89 18.99
CA GLU A 172 -0.52 -21.24 18.16
C GLU A 172 -1.22 -19.96 17.71
N SER A 173 -0.86 -19.47 16.53
CA SER A 173 -1.28 -18.16 16.05
C SER A 173 -2.57 -18.28 15.26
N ARG A 174 -3.62 -18.75 15.94
CA ARG A 174 -5.01 -18.35 15.73
C ARG A 174 -5.87 -18.98 16.84
N PRO A 175 -6.48 -18.23 17.76
CA PRO A 175 -7.83 -18.62 18.16
C PRO A 175 -8.67 -18.72 16.87
N PRO A 176 -9.56 -19.72 16.71
CA PRO A 176 -10.51 -19.72 15.62
C PRO A 176 -11.16 -18.34 15.59
N ARG A 177 -11.17 -17.67 14.42
CA ARG A 177 -11.99 -16.47 14.27
C ARG A 177 -13.39 -16.89 14.72
N PRO A 178 -14.03 -16.19 15.67
CA PRO A 178 -15.43 -16.50 15.96
C PRO A 178 -16.17 -16.49 14.64
N ALA A 179 -17.01 -17.52 14.43
CA ALA A 179 -17.92 -17.53 13.29
C ALA A 179 -18.59 -16.15 13.25
N ARG A 180 -18.71 -15.55 12.07
CA ARG A 180 -19.47 -14.32 11.91
C ARG A 180 -20.96 -14.64 12.08
N GLU A 181 -21.39 -14.97 13.29
CA GLU A 181 -22.79 -14.99 13.68
C GLU A 181 -23.29 -13.54 13.60
N GLY A 182 -24.18 -13.28 12.66
CA GLY A 182 -24.96 -12.03 12.64
C GLY A 182 -24.84 -11.11 11.42
N LEU A 183 -24.26 -11.51 10.29
CA LEU A 183 -24.22 -10.65 9.08
C LEU A 183 -24.99 -11.15 7.85
N ASN A 184 -25.76 -12.24 7.95
CA ASN A 184 -26.80 -12.54 6.97
C ASN A 184 -28.16 -12.50 7.66
N PRO A 185 -29.03 -11.51 7.41
CA PRO A 185 -30.44 -11.69 7.71
C PRO A 185 -30.94 -12.91 6.91
N PRO A 186 -31.83 -13.75 7.46
CA PRO A 186 -32.43 -14.83 6.70
C PRO A 186 -33.10 -14.21 5.47
N ALA A 187 -32.83 -14.80 4.29
CA ALA A 187 -33.60 -14.51 3.10
C ALA A 187 -35.08 -14.72 3.47
N LYS A 188 -35.88 -13.65 3.39
CA LYS A 188 -37.32 -13.77 3.58
C LYS A 188 -37.84 -14.60 2.40
N GLU A 189 -38.48 -15.71 2.71
CA GLU A 189 -39.34 -16.46 1.78
C GLU A 189 -40.53 -15.60 1.33
#